data_AF-A0A8H3AVL8-F1
#
_entry.id   AF-A0A8H3AVL8-F1
#
_cell.length_a   1.000
_cell.length_b   1.000
_cell.length_c   1.000
_cell.angle_alpha   90.00
_cell.angle_beta   90.00
_cell.angle_gamma   90.00
#
_symmetry.space_group_name_H-M   'P 1'
#
loop_
_entity.id
_entity.type
_entity.pdbx_description
1 polymer ?
#
loop_
_entity_poly.entity_id
_entity_poly.type
_entity_poly.pdbx_seq_one_letter_code
_entity_poly.pdbx_strand_id
1 'polypeptide(L)'
;SSGLYKISTQTPNGKLFVGVRPDSSPDVTGGFPVIVGPESSSAIIELRLLDGLKYEFLLYHHGGQSLGYKMNQFDKGCEVIASPGREVGEWMITQGRNPEKYRIHTIQSNLFWTVKGDSSALIVSPPEPEGGEISDWDIELQWND
;
A
#
# COMPACT_ATOMS: atom_id res chain seq x y z
N SER A 1 -3.60 -12.12 -10.22
CA SER A 1 -4.70 -11.83 -11.16
C SER A 1 -5.36 -10.53 -10.72
N SER A 2 -6.24 -9.96 -11.54
CA SER A 2 -7.13 -8.92 -11.03
C SER A 2 -8.17 -9.51 -10.07
N GLY A 3 -8.71 -8.68 -9.19
CA GLY A 3 -9.68 -9.10 -8.17
C GLY A 3 -9.71 -8.15 -6.97
N LEU A 4 -10.51 -8.51 -5.96
CA LEU A 4 -10.64 -7.77 -4.71
C LEU A 4 -9.87 -8.46 -3.59
N TYR A 5 -8.99 -7.71 -2.93
CA TYR A 5 -8.03 -8.25 -1.97
C TYR A 5 -8.00 -7.48 -0.66
N LYS A 6 -7.64 -8.17 0.42
CA LYS A 6 -7.07 -7.56 1.63
C LYS A 6 -5.56 -7.68 1.56
N ILE A 7 -4.86 -6.60 1.89
CA ILE A 7 -3.40 -6.58 1.96
C ILE A 7 -2.99 -6.42 3.41
N SER A 8 -2.04 -7.23 3.86
CA SER A 8 -1.62 -7.25 5.26
C SER A 8 -0.15 -7.57 5.42
N THR A 9 0.38 -7.34 6.61
CA THR A 9 1.74 -7.73 6.97
C THR A 9 1.80 -8.20 8.43
N GLN A 10 2.80 -9.03 8.74
CA GLN A 10 3.01 -9.54 10.08
C GLN A 10 4.06 -8.71 10.80
N THR A 11 3.68 -8.13 11.94
CA THR A 11 4.58 -7.41 12.84
C THR A 11 4.80 -8.20 14.14
N PRO A 12 5.79 -7.85 14.97
CA PRO A 12 5.91 -8.40 16.33
C PRO A 12 4.66 -8.19 17.20
N ASN A 13 3.89 -7.14 16.92
CA ASN A 13 2.69 -6.77 17.68
C ASN A 13 1.39 -7.35 17.09
N GLY A 14 1.48 -8.16 16.04
CA GLY A 14 0.34 -8.79 15.38
C GLY A 14 0.25 -8.49 13.88
N LYS A 15 -0.80 -9.02 13.25
CA LYS A 15 -1.11 -8.82 11.83
C LYS A 15 -1.77 -7.46 11.64
N LEU A 16 -1.20 -6.64 10.75
CA LEU A 16 -1.74 -5.33 10.38
C LEU A 16 -2.22 -5.36 8.94
N PHE A 17 -3.28 -4.61 8.65
CA PHE A 17 -3.96 -4.55 7.37
C PHE A 17 -3.86 -3.16 6.78
N VAL A 18 -3.65 -3.10 5.46
CA VAL A 18 -3.70 -1.86 4.70
C VAL A 18 -5.13 -1.32 4.72
N GLY A 19 -5.25 -0.03 5.00
CA GLY A 19 -6.52 0.66 5.13
C GLY A 19 -6.38 2.16 4.93
N VAL A 20 -7.47 2.87 5.17
CA VAL A 20 -7.52 4.34 5.12
C VAL A 20 -7.91 4.83 6.51
N ARG A 21 -7.33 5.95 6.95
CA ARG A 21 -7.63 6.47 8.30
C ARG A 21 -9.11 6.90 8.38
N PRO A 22 -9.93 6.33 9.30
CA PRO A 22 -11.38 6.57 9.37
C PRO A 22 -11.78 8.04 9.52
N ASP A 23 -10.95 8.83 10.22
CA ASP A 23 -11.22 10.24 10.55
C ASP A 23 -10.37 11.22 9.73
N SER A 24 -9.71 10.75 8.67
CA SER A 24 -8.94 11.65 7.83
C SER A 24 -9.86 12.42 6.90
N SER A 25 -9.87 13.75 7.03
CA SER A 25 -10.32 14.62 5.94
C SER A 25 -9.34 14.47 4.77
N PRO A 26 -9.79 14.58 3.51
CA PRO A 26 -8.88 14.69 2.38
C PRO A 26 -7.85 15.79 2.67
N ASP A 27 -6.59 15.52 2.38
CA ASP A 27 -5.55 16.54 2.52
C ASP A 27 -5.78 17.68 1.52
N VAL A 28 -4.93 18.71 1.54
CA VAL A 28 -5.03 19.85 0.61
C VAL A 28 -4.95 19.44 -0.87
N THR A 29 -4.48 18.22 -1.16
CA THR A 29 -4.44 17.61 -2.51
C THR A 29 -5.61 16.67 -2.78
N GLY A 30 -6.57 16.56 -1.86
CA GLY A 30 -7.79 15.76 -1.99
C GLY A 30 -7.59 14.26 -1.76
N GLY A 31 -6.42 13.85 -1.22
CA GLY A 31 -6.11 12.45 -0.94
C GLY A 31 -6.25 12.05 0.53
N PHE A 32 -6.49 10.77 0.79
CA PHE A 32 -6.50 10.20 2.14
C PHE A 32 -5.18 9.45 2.42
N PRO A 33 -4.56 9.63 3.58
CA PRO A 33 -3.41 8.83 3.97
C PRO A 33 -3.78 7.34 4.06
N VAL A 34 -2.98 6.50 3.40
CA VAL A 34 -3.07 5.05 3.54
C VAL A 34 -2.29 4.64 4.77
N ILE A 35 -2.89 3.79 5.59
CA ILE A 35 -2.36 3.36 6.87
C ILE A 35 -2.28 1.83 6.94
N VAL A 36 -1.57 1.34 7.93
CA VAL A 36 -1.68 -0.03 8.43
C VAL A 36 -2.27 -0.04 9.84
N GLY A 37 -3.18 -0.96 10.09
CA GLY A 37 -3.90 -1.03 11.36
C GLY A 37 -4.53 -2.39 11.63
N PRO A 38 -5.37 -2.52 12.67
CA PRO A 38 -6.11 -3.75 12.93
C PRO A 38 -7.05 -4.11 11.77
N GLU A 39 -7.55 -5.35 11.75
CA GLU A 39 -8.47 -5.81 10.69
C GLU A 39 -9.72 -4.94 10.56
N SER A 40 -10.21 -4.36 11.66
CA SER A 40 -11.36 -3.46 11.65
C SER A 40 -11.14 -2.17 10.86
N SER A 41 -9.89 -1.79 10.58
CA SER A 41 -9.53 -0.66 9.71
C SER A 41 -9.15 -1.10 8.29
N SER A 42 -9.25 -2.39 7.95
CA SER A 42 -8.85 -2.90 6.64
C SER A 42 -9.72 -2.34 5.52
N ALA A 43 -9.08 -2.00 4.40
CA ALA A 43 -9.77 -1.67 3.17
C ALA A 43 -9.77 -2.87 2.22
N ILE A 44 -10.84 -2.98 1.42
CA ILE A 44 -10.87 -3.85 0.25
C ILE A 44 -10.22 -3.10 -0.91
N ILE A 45 -9.17 -3.69 -1.48
CA ILE A 45 -8.36 -3.11 -2.54
C ILE A 45 -8.58 -3.93 -3.80
N GLU A 46 -9.08 -3.26 -4.83
CA GLU A 46 -9.15 -3.82 -6.19
C GLU A 46 -7.76 -3.72 -6.82
N LEU A 47 -7.22 -4.87 -7.23
CA LEU A 47 -5.99 -4.94 -8.03
C LEU A 47 -6.40 -5.09 -9.49
N ARG A 48 -6.02 -4.14 -10.34
CA ARG A 48 -6.21 -4.20 -11.79
C ARG A 48 -4.88 -4.47 -12.46
N LEU A 49 -4.79 -5.57 -13.22
CA LEU A 49 -3.58 -5.94 -13.94
C LEU A 49 -3.46 -5.01 -15.14
N LEU A 50 -2.34 -4.31 -15.25
CA LEU A 50 -2.03 -3.45 -16.38
C LEU A 50 -1.24 -4.23 -17.44
N ASP A 51 -0.07 -4.73 -17.05
CA ASP A 51 0.81 -5.53 -17.91
C ASP A 51 1.84 -6.29 -17.06
N GLY A 52 2.05 -7.58 -17.34
CA GLY A 52 3.00 -8.43 -16.64
C GLY A 52 2.81 -8.47 -15.11
N LEU A 53 3.70 -7.77 -14.38
CA LEU A 53 3.66 -7.63 -12.92
C LEU A 53 3.20 -6.25 -12.45
N LYS A 54 2.74 -5.40 -13.37
CA LYS A 54 2.28 -4.04 -13.09
C LYS A 54 0.79 -4.03 -12.80
N TYR A 55 0.42 -3.34 -11.74
CA TYR A 55 -0.94 -3.25 -11.26
C TYR A 55 -1.30 -1.82 -10.89
N GLU A 56 -2.56 -1.48 -11.12
CA GLU A 56 -3.23 -0.36 -10.47
C GLU A 56 -3.95 -0.88 -9.22
N PHE A 57 -3.88 -0.11 -8.14
CA PHE A 57 -4.49 -0.43 -6.85
C PHE A 57 -5.58 0.60 -6.57
N LEU A 58 -6.82 0.16 -6.36
CA LEU A 58 -7.97 1.03 -6.14
C LEU A 58 -8.71 0.67 -4.86
N LEU A 59 -9.10 1.67 -4.08
CA LEU A 59 -9.96 1.46 -2.91
C LEU A 59 -11.40 1.20 -3.36
N TYR A 60 -11.85 -0.04 -3.23
CA TYR A 60 -13.15 -0.50 -3.73
C TYR A 60 -14.32 0.30 -3.14
N HIS A 61 -14.33 0.50 -1.82
CA HIS A 61 -15.42 1.21 -1.13
C HIS A 61 -15.25 2.73 -1.08
N HIS A 62 -14.10 3.28 -1.49
CA HIS A 62 -13.84 4.73 -1.44
C HIS A 62 -13.94 5.37 -2.83
N GLY A 63 -14.99 5.02 -3.58
CA GLY A 63 -15.23 5.57 -4.91
C GLY A 63 -14.17 5.18 -5.95
N GLY A 64 -13.45 4.08 -5.74
CA GLY A 64 -12.40 3.63 -6.65
C GLY A 64 -11.17 4.54 -6.66
N GLN A 65 -10.85 5.20 -5.55
CA GLN A 65 -9.66 6.04 -5.47
C GLN A 65 -8.38 5.23 -5.66
N SER A 66 -7.45 5.74 -6.47
CA SER A 66 -6.18 5.08 -6.76
C SER A 66 -5.18 5.31 -5.65
N LEU A 67 -4.44 4.26 -5.31
CA LEU A 67 -3.30 4.34 -4.41
C LEU A 67 -2.08 4.84 -5.19
N GLY A 68 -1.48 5.92 -4.71
CA GLY A 68 -0.24 6.52 -5.21
C GLY A 68 0.68 6.85 -4.05
N TYR A 69 1.72 7.64 -4.30
CA TYR A 69 2.58 8.14 -3.24
C TYR A 69 2.97 9.59 -3.49
N LYS A 70 3.17 10.34 -2.42
CA LYS A 70 3.55 11.76 -2.48
C LYS A 70 4.94 11.93 -1.92
N MET A 71 5.86 12.45 -2.73
CA MET A 71 7.19 12.81 -2.25
C MET A 71 7.09 14.04 -1.36
N ASN A 72 7.41 13.89 -0.07
CA ASN A 72 7.61 15.03 0.80
C ASN A 72 9.07 15.51 0.65
N GLN A 73 9.24 16.77 0.27
CA GLN A 73 10.54 17.44 0.08
C GLN A 73 11.39 17.51 1.37
N PHE A 74 10.82 17.16 2.53
CA PHE A 74 11.48 17.23 3.84
C PHE A 74 11.74 15.86 4.50
N ASP A 75 11.17 14.76 4.02
CA ASP A 75 11.29 13.43 4.64
C ASP A 75 11.88 12.39 3.70
N LYS A 76 12.74 11.50 4.23
CA LYS A 76 13.35 10.37 3.51
C LYS A 76 12.34 9.25 3.14
N GLY A 77 11.04 9.48 3.28
CA GLY A 77 9.98 8.53 2.97
C GLY A 77 8.78 9.26 2.38
N CYS A 78 8.16 8.66 1.37
CA CYS A 78 7.00 9.24 0.70
C CYS A 78 5.76 8.49 1.18
N GLU A 79 4.76 9.20 1.70
CA GLU A 79 3.54 8.55 2.20
C GLU A 79 2.73 7.97 1.03
N VAL A 80 2.16 6.78 1.24
CA VAL A 80 1.16 6.22 0.32
C VAL A 80 -0.17 6.92 0.59
N ILE A 81 -0.80 7.41 -0.48
CA ILE A 81 -2.06 8.16 -0.41
C ILE A 81 -3.07 7.55 -1.37
N ALA A 82 -4.35 7.64 -1.03
CA ALA A 82 -5.45 7.35 -1.94
C ALA A 82 -6.02 8.66 -2.48
N SER A 83 -6.12 8.81 -3.80
CA SER A 83 -6.59 10.07 -4.40
C SER A 83 -7.59 9.85 -5.55
N PRO A 84 -8.50 10.80 -5.80
CA PRO A 84 -9.49 10.72 -6.87
C PRO A 84 -8.93 11.01 -8.29
N GLY A 85 -7.63 11.28 -8.42
CA GLY A 85 -6.99 11.69 -9.69
C GLY A 85 -6.22 10.56 -10.39
N ARG A 86 -6.05 10.72 -11.72
CA ARG A 86 -5.27 9.83 -12.62
C ARG A 86 -3.74 9.86 -12.40
N GLU A 87 -3.24 10.45 -11.31
CA GLU A 87 -1.89 10.12 -10.87
C GLU A 87 -1.94 8.73 -10.22
N VAL A 88 -2.25 7.75 -11.07
CA VAL A 88 -2.32 6.34 -10.75
C VAL A 88 -0.90 5.95 -10.35
N GLY A 89 -0.72 5.58 -9.09
CA GLY A 89 0.46 4.83 -8.72
C GLY A 89 0.39 3.50 -9.45
N GLU A 90 1.17 3.34 -10.51
CA GLU A 90 1.44 2.02 -11.05
C GLU A 90 2.44 1.31 -10.11
N TRP A 91 2.07 0.12 -9.66
CA TRP A 91 2.85 -0.65 -8.71
C TRP A 91 3.31 -1.96 -9.34
N MET A 92 4.52 -2.40 -9.01
CA MET A 92 4.98 -3.75 -9.30
C MET A 92 4.77 -4.65 -8.09
N ILE A 93 4.26 -5.86 -8.33
CA ILE A 93 4.16 -6.92 -7.33
C ILE A 93 5.17 -8.01 -7.67
N THR A 94 6.15 -8.21 -6.80
CA THR A 94 7.18 -9.24 -6.96
C THR A 94 7.19 -10.20 -5.77
N GLN A 95 7.94 -11.30 -5.87
CA GLN A 95 8.20 -12.15 -4.71
C GLN A 95 8.91 -11.37 -3.61
N GLY A 96 8.51 -11.65 -2.36
CA GLY A 96 9.12 -11.10 -1.17
C GLY A 96 10.39 -11.83 -0.73
N ARG A 97 10.95 -11.41 0.39
CA ARG A 97 12.14 -12.08 0.97
C ARG A 97 11.76 -13.45 1.54
N ASN A 98 10.55 -13.55 2.09
CA ASN A 98 9.88 -14.82 2.31
C ASN A 98 9.16 -15.26 1.02
N PRO A 99 9.43 -16.47 0.47
CA PRO A 99 8.81 -16.95 -0.76
C PRO A 99 7.27 -16.98 -0.78
N GLU A 100 6.63 -17.01 0.40
CA GLU A 100 5.18 -17.00 0.54
C GLU A 100 4.57 -15.59 0.58
N LYS A 101 5.42 -14.56 0.56
CA LYS A 101 5.02 -13.15 0.67
C LYS A 101 5.37 -12.39 -0.61
N TYR A 102 4.82 -11.19 -0.72
CA TYR A 102 5.00 -10.30 -1.86
C TYR A 102 5.68 -9.00 -1.44
N ARG A 103 6.33 -8.35 -2.40
CA ARG A 103 6.79 -6.97 -2.28
C ARG A 103 6.05 -6.10 -3.28
N ILE A 104 5.63 -4.93 -2.83
CA ILE A 104 4.92 -3.94 -3.64
C ILE A 104 5.84 -2.74 -3.77
N HIS A 105 6.10 -2.27 -4.98
CA HIS A 105 7.05 -1.18 -5.17
C HIS A 105 6.77 -0.32 -6.41
N THR A 106 7.35 0.87 -6.43
CA THR A 106 7.25 1.79 -7.57
C THR A 106 8.03 1.26 -8.78
N ILE A 107 7.53 1.53 -9.98
CA ILE A 107 8.13 1.03 -11.23
C ILE A 107 9.51 1.65 -11.49
N GLN A 108 9.62 2.98 -11.40
CA GLN A 108 10.82 3.69 -11.86
C GLN A 108 11.94 3.72 -10.82
N SER A 109 11.58 3.87 -9.54
CA SER A 109 12.54 4.14 -8.47
C SER A 109 12.75 2.97 -7.51
N ASN A 110 12.05 1.85 -7.70
CA ASN A 110 12.10 0.68 -6.82
C ASN A 110 11.97 1.05 -5.34
N LEU A 111 11.04 1.96 -5.02
CA LEU A 111 10.69 2.28 -3.65
C LEU A 111 9.58 1.33 -3.20
N PHE A 112 9.81 0.64 -2.10
CA PHE A 112 8.95 -0.43 -1.60
C PHE A 112 7.95 0.10 -0.60
N TRP A 113 6.74 -0.42 -0.65
CA TRP A 113 5.77 -0.28 0.44
C TRP A 113 6.38 -0.82 1.72
N THR A 114 6.43 0.05 2.72
CA THR A 114 7.11 -0.21 3.97
C THR A 114 6.34 0.38 5.13
N VAL A 115 6.41 -0.30 6.27
CA VAL A 115 5.93 0.19 7.57
C VAL A 115 7.13 0.36 8.49
N LYS A 116 7.23 1.54 9.11
CA LYS A 116 8.23 1.82 10.14
C LYS A 116 7.67 1.49 11.51
N GLY A 117 8.18 0.46 12.17
CA GLY A 117 7.97 0.12 13.59
C GLY A 117 6.64 0.57 14.19
N ASP A 118 6.67 1.69 14.91
CA ASP A 118 5.51 2.22 15.68
C ASP A 118 4.58 3.14 14.87
N SER A 119 4.88 3.37 13.59
CA SER A 119 4.05 4.19 12.71
C SER A 119 2.92 3.37 12.09
N SER A 120 1.72 3.94 12.12
CA SER A 120 0.59 3.44 11.33
C SER A 120 0.64 3.89 9.88
N ALA A 121 1.56 4.78 9.49
CA ALA A 121 1.63 5.25 8.11
C ALA A 121 2.22 4.18 7.19
N LEU A 122 1.56 3.94 6.06
CA LEU A 122 2.16 3.21 4.96
C LEU A 122 3.01 4.19 4.14
N ILE A 123 4.28 3.90 3.97
CA ILE A 123 5.22 4.74 3.21
C ILE A 123 5.86 3.94 2.09
N VAL A 124 6.54 4.63 1.17
CA VAL A 124 7.51 4.03 0.28
C VAL A 124 8.93 4.41 0.69
N SER A 125 9.80 3.41 0.78
CA SER A 125 11.21 3.56 1.17
C SER A 125 12.14 2.69 0.31
N PRO A 126 13.46 2.99 0.24
CA PRO A 126 14.43 2.14 -0.46
C PRO A 126 14.45 0.68 0.05
N PRO A 127 14.92 -0.29 -0.76
CA PRO A 127 14.87 -1.72 -0.47
C PRO A 127 15.61 -2.20 0.78
N GLU A 128 16.54 -1.41 1.30
CA GLU A 128 17.32 -1.66 2.51
C GLU A 128 16.91 -0.66 3.59
N PRO A 129 15.72 -0.82 4.18
CA PRO A 129 15.41 -0.01 5.32
C PRO A 129 16.26 -0.42 6.53
N GLU A 130 16.66 0.57 7.32
CA GLU A 130 17.36 0.38 8.59
C GLU A 130 16.57 -0.58 9.49
N GLY A 131 17.26 -1.37 10.32
CA GLY A 131 16.70 -2.56 10.96
C GLY A 131 15.36 -2.33 11.66
N GLY A 132 14.37 -3.18 11.33
CA GLY A 132 13.03 -3.19 11.96
C GLY A 132 11.87 -2.80 11.05
N GLU A 133 12.13 -2.33 9.83
CA GLU A 133 11.06 -2.01 8.87
C GLU A 133 10.58 -3.25 8.10
N ILE A 134 9.28 -3.28 7.82
CA ILE A 134 8.61 -4.42 7.19
C ILE A 134 8.19 -4.04 5.77
N SER A 135 8.58 -4.87 4.78
CA SER A 135 8.26 -4.66 3.37
C SER A 135 7.71 -5.90 2.66
N ASP A 136 7.49 -7.00 3.40
CA ASP A 136 6.85 -8.20 2.89
C ASP A 136 5.35 -8.19 3.25
N TRP A 137 4.52 -8.52 2.27
CA TRP A 137 3.07 -8.36 2.30
C TRP A 137 2.36 -9.67 1.95
N ASP A 138 1.27 -9.94 2.65
CA ASP A 138 0.25 -10.92 2.30
C ASP A 138 -0.83 -10.24 1.45
N ILE A 139 -1.19 -10.87 0.33
CA ILE A 139 -2.25 -10.40 -0.58
C ILE A 139 -3.30 -11.50 -0.64
N GLU A 140 -4.41 -11.31 0.07
CA GLU A 140 -5.44 -12.33 0.30
C GLU A 140 -6.70 -12.03 -0.51
N LEU A 141 -7.05 -12.93 -1.44
CA LEU A 141 -8.23 -12.80 -2.29
C LEU A 141 -9.50 -12.84 -1.43
N GLN A 142 -10.34 -11.84 -1.57
CA GLN A 142 -11.65 -11.76 -0.91
C GLN A 142 -12.77 -12.16 -1.87
N TRP A 143 -12.67 -11.71 -3.12
CA TRP A 143 -13.64 -12.00 -4.16
C TRP A 143 -12.99 -11.90 -5.55
N ASN A 144 -13.38 -12.78 -6.46
CA ASN A 144 -13.03 -12.73 -7.87
C ASN A 144 -14.34 -12.49 -8.64
N ASP A 145 -14.44 -11.37 -9.33
CA ASP A 145 -15.48 -11.17 -10.36
C ASP A 145 -15.12 -11.92 -11.65
#